data_AF-A0A150QPV6-F1
#
_entry.id   AF-A0A150QPV6-F1
#
_cell.length_a   1.000
_cell.length_b   1.000
_cell.length_c   1.000
_cell.angle_alpha   90.00
_cell.angle_beta   90.00
_cell.angle_gamma   90.00
#
_symmetry.space_group_name_H-M   'P 1'
#
loop_
_entity.id
_entity.type
_entity.pdbx_description
1 polymer ?
#
loop_
_entity_poly.entity_id
_entity_poly.type
_entity_poly.pdbx_seq_one_letter_code
_entity_poly.pdbx_strand_id
1 'polypeptide(L)'
;MTIVPATLGQANRLLLFTDALVLSPQCSSAECKDAAVKFATFYTDARVYETVMLSRDGDQGAKPRYLLPATPAAFERTDVQADPIYNQLQGYVGGADAYPNEGVPAVKQSGVLRGLVAKALGIKRDD
;
A
#
# COMPACT_ATOMS: atom_id res chain seq x y z
N MET A 1 -18.03 10.68 8.93
CA MET A 1 -17.76 9.28 8.53
C MET A 1 -16.78 8.72 9.53
N THR A 2 -16.99 7.48 9.97
CA THR A 2 -16.13 6.80 10.95
C THR A 2 -15.52 5.59 10.28
N ILE A 3 -14.20 5.43 10.39
CA ILE A 3 -13.51 4.24 9.91
C ILE A 3 -13.49 3.21 11.03
N VAL A 4 -13.91 1.99 10.71
CA VAL A 4 -13.83 0.85 11.62
C VAL A 4 -12.86 -0.15 11.02
N PRO A 5 -11.67 -0.34 11.62
CA PRO A 5 -10.71 -1.28 11.07
C PRO A 5 -11.17 -2.72 11.28
N ALA A 6 -10.89 -3.58 10.29
CA ALA A 6 -11.09 -5.01 10.42
C ALA A 6 -9.84 -5.65 11.03
N THR A 7 -9.97 -6.24 12.22
CA THR A 7 -8.88 -6.98 12.86
C THR A 7 -8.80 -8.38 12.25
N LEU A 8 -7.67 -8.71 11.63
CA LEU A 8 -7.38 -10.04 11.09
C LEU A 8 -6.33 -10.70 11.99
N GLY A 9 -6.75 -11.58 12.91
CA GLY A 9 -5.85 -12.36 13.77
C GLY A 9 -6.25 -12.41 15.24
N GLN A 10 -5.41 -13.04 16.06
CA GLN A 10 -5.61 -13.15 17.52
C GLN A 10 -5.10 -11.93 18.31
N ALA A 11 -4.27 -11.09 17.69
CA ALA A 11 -3.80 -9.84 18.26
C ALA A 11 -4.72 -8.69 17.81
N ASN A 12 -5.10 -7.80 18.72
CA ASN A 12 -5.86 -6.57 18.44
C ASN A 12 -5.01 -5.50 17.72
N ARG A 13 -4.11 -5.91 16.80
CA ARG A 13 -3.25 -5.02 16.02
C ARG A 13 -3.58 -5.18 14.55
N LEU A 14 -3.54 -4.06 13.82
CA LEU A 14 -3.82 -4.05 12.40
C LEU A 14 -2.62 -4.59 11.64
N LEU A 15 -2.89 -5.25 10.51
CA LEU A 15 -1.86 -5.67 9.57
C LEU A 15 -1.86 -4.72 8.37
N LEU A 16 -0.70 -4.15 8.07
CA LEU A 16 -0.50 -3.32 6.89
C LEU A 16 0.09 -4.14 5.75
N PHE A 17 -0.55 -4.02 4.60
CA PHE A 17 -0.05 -4.51 3.33
C PHE A 17 0.50 -3.32 2.56
N THR A 18 1.69 -3.48 1.96
CA THR A 18 2.30 -2.45 1.13
C THR A 18 2.62 -3.01 -0.24
N ASP A 19 2.36 -2.20 -1.25
CA ASP A 19 3.01 -2.35 -2.55
C ASP A 19 4.38 -1.69 -2.49
N ALA A 20 5.33 -2.20 -3.27
CA ALA A 20 6.69 -1.69 -3.35
C ALA A 20 7.12 -1.51 -4.80
N LEU A 21 7.85 -0.43 -5.07
CA LEU A 21 8.53 -0.24 -6.34
C LEU A 21 9.78 -1.12 -6.36
N VAL A 22 9.87 -2.01 -7.35
CA VAL A 22 11.01 -2.89 -7.56
C VAL A 22 11.61 -2.68 -8.94
N LEU A 23 12.93 -2.74 -9.04
CA LEU A 23 13.61 -2.65 -10.31
C LEU A 23 13.58 -4.01 -11.02
N SER A 24 13.01 -4.04 -12.22
CA SER A 24 12.99 -5.25 -13.02
C SER A 24 14.40 -5.63 -13.51
N PRO A 25 14.76 -6.93 -13.54
CA PRO A 25 15.98 -7.42 -14.20
C PRO A 25 16.06 -7.06 -15.70
N GLN A 26 14.93 -6.80 -16.36
CA GLN A 26 14.90 -6.35 -17.76
C GLN A 26 15.40 -4.90 -17.92
N CYS A 27 15.42 -4.10 -16.85
CA CYS A 27 15.97 -2.75 -16.83
C CYS A 27 17.49 -2.79 -16.62
N SER A 28 18.22 -3.24 -17.65
CA SER A 28 19.65 -3.53 -17.55
C SER A 28 20.55 -2.32 -17.85
N SER A 29 20.10 -1.39 -18.71
CA SER A 29 20.87 -0.21 -19.12
C SER A 29 20.99 0.83 -18.00
N ALA A 30 22.04 1.67 -18.07
CA ALA A 30 22.27 2.73 -17.09
C ALA A 30 21.16 3.78 -17.12
N GLU A 31 20.69 4.13 -18.32
CA GLU A 31 19.63 5.12 -18.55
C GLU A 31 18.30 4.65 -17.96
N CYS A 32 17.96 3.36 -18.15
CA CYS A 32 16.74 2.80 -17.57
C CYS A 32 16.78 2.83 -16.04
N LYS A 33 17.93 2.47 -15.44
CA LYS A 33 18.12 2.50 -13.98
C LYS A 33 18.00 3.91 -13.43
N ASP A 34 18.64 4.88 -14.09
CA ASP A 34 18.57 6.29 -13.69
C ASP A 34 17.14 6.84 -13.79
N ALA A 35 16.41 6.52 -14.87
CA ALA A 35 15.01 6.90 -15.02
C ALA A 35 14.12 6.26 -13.93
N ALA A 36 14.34 4.99 -13.60
CA ALA A 36 13.60 4.30 -12.55
C ALA A 36 13.83 4.95 -11.17
N VAL A 37 15.07 5.33 -10.85
CA VAL A 37 15.39 6.05 -9.59
C VAL A 37 14.73 7.42 -9.55
N LYS A 38 14.77 8.17 -10.65
CA LYS A 38 14.10 9.48 -10.77
C LYS A 38 12.60 9.34 -10.56
N PHE A 39 11.97 8.34 -11.18
CA PHE A 39 10.55 8.06 -11.00
C PHE A 39 10.23 7.69 -9.55
N ALA A 40 11.00 6.77 -8.93
CA ALA A 40 10.77 6.38 -7.54
C ALA A 40 10.90 7.57 -6.59
N THR A 41 11.92 8.41 -6.77
CA THR A 41 12.12 9.65 -5.99
C THR A 41 10.94 10.61 -6.17
N PHE A 42 10.50 10.84 -7.40
CA PHE A 42 9.35 11.70 -7.69
C PHE A 42 8.07 11.17 -7.06
N TYR A 43 7.74 9.90 -7.32
CA TYR A 43 6.48 9.29 -6.91
C TYR A 43 6.37 9.16 -5.38
N THR A 44 7.51 9.04 -4.69
CA THR A 44 7.55 8.95 -3.22
C THR A 44 7.68 10.29 -2.49
N ASP A 45 7.80 11.41 -3.21
CA ASP A 45 7.80 12.76 -2.64
C ASP A 45 6.45 13.05 -1.95
N ALA A 46 6.50 13.59 -0.73
CA ALA A 46 5.31 13.85 0.08
C ALA A 46 4.30 14.79 -0.60
N ARG A 47 4.76 15.74 -1.44
CA ARG A 47 3.88 16.67 -2.18
C ARG A 47 3.17 15.99 -3.34
N VAL A 48 3.86 15.04 -3.98
CA VAL A 48 3.26 14.21 -5.02
C VAL A 48 2.21 13.30 -4.39
N TYR A 49 2.52 12.68 -3.25
CA TYR A 49 1.53 11.90 -2.52
C TYR A 49 0.35 12.74 -2.03
N GLU A 50 0.55 13.94 -1.49
CA GLU A 50 -0.54 14.85 -1.11
C GLU A 50 -1.50 15.11 -2.29
N THR A 51 -0.94 15.34 -3.49
CA THR A 51 -1.72 15.52 -4.73
C THR A 51 -2.57 14.29 -5.01
N VAL A 52 -1.96 13.10 -4.96
CA VAL A 52 -2.64 11.83 -5.25
C VAL A 52 -3.69 11.48 -4.19
N MET A 53 -3.35 11.62 -2.92
CA MET A 53 -4.19 11.36 -1.75
C MET A 53 -5.48 12.19 -1.80
N LEU A 54 -5.33 13.49 -2.06
CA LEU A 54 -6.43 14.44 -2.13
C LEU A 54 -7.06 14.54 -3.53
N SER A 55 -6.61 13.71 -4.49
CA SER A 55 -7.13 13.63 -5.87
C SER A 55 -7.08 14.95 -6.64
N ARG A 56 -6.03 15.73 -6.41
CA ARG A 56 -5.83 17.04 -7.07
C ARG A 56 -5.40 16.92 -8.53
N ASP A 57 -4.97 15.74 -8.94
CA ASP A 57 -4.68 15.35 -10.32
C ASP A 57 -5.92 14.82 -11.06
N GLY A 58 -7.10 14.78 -10.42
CA GLY A 58 -8.36 14.39 -11.02
C GLY A 58 -9.23 15.56 -11.47
N ASP A 59 -10.46 15.25 -11.89
CA ASP A 59 -11.45 16.24 -12.30
C ASP A 59 -11.90 17.14 -11.13
N GLN A 60 -12.53 18.28 -11.46
CA GLN A 60 -13.10 19.16 -10.45
C GLN A 60 -14.15 18.43 -9.61
N GLY A 61 -13.99 18.49 -8.27
CA GLY A 61 -14.88 17.79 -7.33
C GLY A 61 -14.50 16.33 -7.07
N ALA A 62 -13.36 15.86 -7.58
CA ALA A 62 -12.82 14.56 -7.19
C ALA A 62 -12.71 14.46 -5.67
N LYS A 63 -13.19 13.34 -5.13
CA LYS A 63 -13.05 13.02 -3.71
C LYS A 63 -11.65 12.48 -3.45
N PRO A 64 -11.06 12.69 -2.25
CA PRO A 64 -9.80 12.06 -1.89
C PRO A 64 -9.86 10.54 -2.10
N ARG A 65 -8.75 9.96 -2.57
CA ARG A 65 -8.65 8.52 -2.86
C ARG A 65 -8.47 7.68 -1.60
N TYR A 66 -8.14 8.31 -0.47
CA TYR A 66 -7.90 7.64 0.81
C TYR A 66 -6.85 6.50 0.73
N LEU A 67 -5.88 6.67 -0.17
CA LEU A 67 -4.70 5.79 -0.26
C LEU A 67 -3.80 6.00 0.96
N LEU A 68 -3.17 4.91 1.42
CA LEU A 68 -2.22 4.90 2.52
C LEU A 68 -0.79 4.83 1.96
N PRO A 69 -0.11 5.98 1.76
CA PRO A 69 1.25 5.94 1.24
C PRO A 69 2.22 5.36 2.27
N ALA A 70 3.22 4.63 1.78
CA ALA A 70 4.38 4.20 2.58
C ALA A 70 5.39 5.33 2.87
N THR A 71 4.99 6.60 2.65
CA THR A 71 5.76 7.82 2.95
C THR A 71 5.09 8.56 4.11
N PRO A 72 5.56 8.39 5.36
CA PRO A 72 4.94 9.01 6.55
C PRO A 72 4.78 10.53 6.45
N ALA A 73 5.78 11.22 5.88
CA ALA A 73 5.76 12.67 5.69
C ALA A 73 4.59 13.19 4.83
N ALA A 74 3.94 12.32 4.03
CA ALA A 74 2.73 12.68 3.30
C ALA A 74 1.53 12.93 4.24
N PHE A 75 1.44 12.21 5.36
CA PHE A 75 0.42 12.43 6.38
C PHE A 75 0.64 13.71 7.20
N GLU A 76 1.85 14.26 7.17
CA GLU A 76 2.21 15.49 7.89
C GLU A 76 1.88 16.76 7.10
N ARG A 77 1.39 16.62 5.87
CA ARG A 77 1.01 17.74 5.02
C ARG A 77 -0.28 18.39 5.54
N THR A 78 -0.32 19.71 5.59
CA THR A 78 -1.40 20.50 6.21
C THR A 78 -2.79 20.09 5.71
N ASP A 79 -2.98 19.95 4.41
CA ASP A 79 -4.30 19.65 3.84
C ASP A 79 -4.70 18.19 4.03
N VAL A 80 -3.72 17.29 4.17
CA VAL A 80 -3.95 15.89 4.53
C VAL A 80 -4.35 15.77 6.00
N GLN A 81 -3.69 16.51 6.91
CA GLN A 81 -4.06 16.55 8.33
C GLN A 81 -5.43 17.17 8.57
N ALA A 82 -5.84 18.12 7.72
CA ALA A 82 -7.14 18.76 7.77
C ALA A 82 -8.28 17.82 7.30
N ASP A 83 -7.99 16.77 6.54
CA ASP A 83 -9.00 15.78 6.15
C ASP A 83 -9.33 14.85 7.32
N PRO A 84 -10.62 14.77 7.73
CA PRO A 84 -11.03 14.04 8.93
C PRO A 84 -10.89 12.52 8.80
N ILE A 85 -10.84 11.98 7.58
CA ILE A 85 -10.61 10.56 7.33
C ILE A 85 -9.12 10.26 7.42
N TYR A 86 -8.26 11.08 6.82
CA TYR A 86 -6.82 10.90 6.93
C TYR A 86 -6.30 11.02 8.36
N ASN A 87 -6.88 11.91 9.16
CA ASN A 87 -6.58 12.02 10.60
C ASN A 87 -6.88 10.71 11.36
N GLN A 88 -8.04 10.08 11.10
CA GLN A 88 -8.37 8.77 11.67
C GLN A 88 -7.40 7.67 11.19
N LEU A 89 -7.09 7.65 9.89
CA LEU A 89 -6.20 6.65 9.29
C LEU A 89 -4.78 6.72 9.85
N GLN A 90 -4.25 7.91 10.10
CA GLN A 90 -2.91 8.09 10.66
C GLN A 90 -2.77 7.40 12.03
N GLY A 91 -3.80 7.49 12.88
CA GLY A 91 -3.85 6.80 14.17
C GLY A 91 -3.79 5.28 14.05
N TYR A 92 -4.37 4.72 12.98
CA TYR A 92 -4.34 3.28 12.72
C TYR A 92 -3.01 2.81 12.14
N VAL A 93 -2.43 3.58 11.21
CA VAL A 93 -1.16 3.22 10.55
C VAL A 93 0.01 3.21 11.55
N GLY A 94 0.10 4.19 12.44
CA GLY A 94 1.22 4.31 13.39
C GLY A 94 1.33 3.17 14.41
N GLY A 95 0.24 2.45 14.69
CA GLY A 95 0.19 1.35 15.66
C GLY A 95 0.16 -0.06 15.07
N ALA A 96 0.11 -0.16 13.74
CA ALA A 96 -0.08 -1.42 13.03
C ALA A 96 1.23 -2.21 12.86
N ASP A 97 1.09 -3.52 12.68
CA ASP A 97 2.18 -4.42 12.35
C ASP A 97 2.29 -4.58 10.83
N ALA A 98 3.52 -4.71 10.33
CA ALA A 98 3.74 -5.02 8.93
C ALA A 98 3.30 -6.47 8.63
N TYR A 99 2.64 -6.68 7.49
CA TYR A 99 2.41 -8.02 6.99
C TYR A 99 3.76 -8.73 6.76
N PRO A 100 3.91 -10.02 7.13
CA PRO A 100 5.16 -10.75 6.96
C PRO A 100 5.68 -10.68 5.51
N ASN A 101 6.91 -10.22 5.34
CA ASN A 101 7.58 -10.07 4.04
C ASN A 101 8.73 -11.06 3.83
N GLU A 102 9.01 -11.91 4.82
CA GLU A 102 9.97 -13.01 4.76
C GLU A 102 9.28 -14.36 4.53
N GLY A 103 9.90 -15.27 3.79
CA GLY A 103 9.40 -16.64 3.54
C GLY A 103 8.18 -16.76 2.61
N VAL A 104 7.38 -15.69 2.46
CA VAL A 104 6.18 -15.65 1.61
C VAL A 104 6.47 -15.99 0.13
N PRO A 105 7.56 -15.50 -0.51
CA PRO A 105 7.84 -15.83 -1.91
C PRO A 105 8.01 -17.33 -2.17
N ALA A 106 8.72 -18.04 -1.29
CA ALA A 106 8.96 -19.48 -1.41
C ALA A 106 7.66 -20.29 -1.26
N VAL A 107 6.81 -19.94 -0.30
CA VAL A 107 5.51 -20.60 -0.09
C VAL A 107 4.50 -20.26 -1.20
N LYS A 108 4.60 -19.07 -1.81
CA LYS A 108 3.78 -18.69 -2.97
C LYS A 108 4.16 -19.52 -4.20
N GLN A 109 5.46 -19.71 -4.44
CA GLN A 109 5.97 -20.49 -5.57
C GLN A 109 5.65 -21.99 -5.47
N SER A 110 5.57 -22.54 -4.25
CA SER A 110 5.18 -23.95 -4.06
C SER A 110 3.71 -24.24 -4.37
N GLY A 111 2.88 -23.21 -4.59
CA GLY A 111 1.45 -23.35 -4.85
C GLY A 111 0.61 -23.67 -3.61
N VAL A 112 1.23 -23.94 -2.47
CA VAL A 112 0.59 -24.30 -1.19
C VAL A 112 -0.38 -23.20 -0.75
N LEU A 113 0.06 -21.94 -0.77
CA LEU A 113 -0.80 -20.78 -0.42
C LEU A 113 -2.06 -20.72 -1.30
N ARG A 114 -1.92 -20.90 -2.61
CA ARG A 114 -3.07 -20.86 -3.54
C ARG A 114 -4.04 -22.00 -3.29
N GLY A 115 -3.54 -23.19 -2.95
CA GLY A 115 -4.37 -24.35 -2.57
C GLY A 115 -5.12 -24.12 -1.26
N LEU A 116 -4.44 -23.60 -0.23
CA LEU A 116 -5.04 -23.27 1.07
C LEU A 116 -6.14 -22.20 0.94
N VAL A 117 -5.87 -21.14 0.17
CA VAL A 117 -6.86 -20.08 -0.10
C VAL A 117 -8.06 -20.63 -0.87
N ALA A 118 -7.84 -21.39 -1.94
CA ALA A 118 -8.95 -21.99 -2.71
C ALA A 118 -9.82 -22.90 -1.82
N LYS A 119 -9.19 -23.76 -0.99
CA LYS A 119 -9.89 -24.61 -0.04
C LYS A 119 -10.70 -23.81 0.99
N ALA A 120 -10.09 -22.78 1.59
CA ALA A 120 -10.77 -21.91 2.56
C ALA A 120 -11.96 -21.17 1.96
N LEU A 121 -11.87 -20.81 0.68
CA LEU A 121 -12.95 -20.14 -0.07
C LEU A 121 -13.95 -21.12 -0.72
N GLY A 122 -13.78 -22.44 -0.54
CA GLY A 122 -14.65 -23.45 -1.14
C GLY A 122 -14.56 -23.54 -2.67
N ILE A 123 -13.49 -23.02 -3.28
CA ILE A 123 -13.27 -23.08 -4.72
C ILE A 123 -12.79 -24.49 -5.08
N LYS A 124 -13.62 -25.26 -5.81
CA LYS A 124 -13.18 -26.49 -6.45
C LYS A 124 -12.18 -26.14 -7.53
N ARG A 125 -10.99 -26.75 -7.47
CA ARG A 125 -10.02 -26.67 -8.56
C ARG A 125 -10.25 -27.90 -9.42
N ASP A 126 -10.66 -27.67 -10.66
CA ASP A 126 -10.57 -28.68 -11.70
C ASP A 126 -9.08 -28.77 -12.05
N ASP A 127 -8.48 -29.86 -11.64
CA ASP A 127 -7.10 -30.26 -11.94
C ASP A 127 -6.88 -30.50 -13.44
#